data_AF-A0A3A0AC78-F1
#
_entry.id   AF-A0A3A0AC78-F1
#
_cell.length_a   1.000
_cell.length_b   1.000
_cell.length_c   1.000
_cell.angle_alpha   90.00
_cell.angle_beta   90.00
_cell.angle_gamma   90.00
#
_symmetry.space_group_name_H-M   'P 1'
#
loop_
_entity.id
_entity.type
_entity.pdbx_description
1 polymer ?
#
loop_
_entity_poly.entity_id
_entity_poly.type
_entity_poly.pdbx_seq_one_letter_code
_entity_poly.pdbx_strand_id
1 'polypeptide(L)'
;MIAVRPNTASYGRVLWLAVALALITAFSYLLMAWDVLGIGDLRPEEEGGAIVFVAAVSYLIGGLLILARRRWLWIVGAVVNALVMIFFFMMYQDRPAVLFSPGGLASKAVQLLLEATLIYLIVTDWWRARRQSGG
;
A
#
# COMPACT_ATOMS: atom_id res chain seq x y z
N MET A 1 -31.32 -15.53 10.95
CA MET A 1 -30.23 -14.79 10.27
C MET A 1 -29.75 -13.69 11.20
N ILE A 2 -28.54 -13.79 11.77
CA ILE A 2 -28.00 -12.79 12.69
C ILE A 2 -27.46 -11.63 11.85
N ALA A 3 -28.09 -10.46 11.93
CA ALA A 3 -27.58 -9.24 11.33
C ALA A 3 -26.35 -8.76 12.11
N VAL A 4 -25.15 -9.20 11.69
CA VAL A 4 -23.89 -8.64 12.17
C VAL A 4 -23.84 -7.19 11.67
N ARG A 5 -24.26 -6.24 12.52
CA ARG A 5 -24.10 -4.82 12.23
C ARG A 5 -22.60 -4.53 12.19
N PRO A 6 -22.03 -4.05 11.07
CA PRO A 6 -20.62 -3.71 11.04
C PRO A 6 -20.38 -2.58 12.04
N ASN A 7 -19.63 -2.87 13.10
CA ASN A 7 -19.32 -1.92 14.15
C ASN A 7 -18.56 -0.73 13.53
N THR A 8 -19.09 0.49 13.68
CA THR A 8 -18.50 1.72 13.12
C THR A 8 -17.08 1.95 13.66
N ALA A 9 -16.83 1.52 14.90
CA ALA A 9 -15.49 1.52 15.51
C ALA A 9 -14.50 0.64 14.74
N SER A 10 -14.93 -0.52 14.24
CA SER A 10 -14.07 -1.41 13.44
C SER A 10 -13.69 -0.79 12.11
N TYR A 11 -14.61 -0.09 11.45
CA TYR A 11 -14.33 0.60 10.18
C TYR A 11 -13.30 1.72 10.34
N GLY A 12 -13.41 2.51 11.41
CA GLY A 12 -12.41 3.54 11.74
C GLY A 12 -11.03 2.95 12.00
N ARG A 13 -10.95 1.80 12.69
CA ARG A 13 -9.67 1.09 12.92
C ARG A 13 -9.03 0.60 11.63
N VAL A 14 -9.82 0.05 10.70
CA VAL A 14 -9.30 -0.41 9.40
C VAL A 14 -8.79 0.77 8.56
N LEU A 15 -9.45 1.92 8.65
CA LEU A 15 -8.98 3.12 7.97
C LEU A 15 -7.62 3.58 8.53
N TRP A 16 -7.45 3.61 9.85
CA TRP A 16 -6.16 3.91 10.46
C TRP A 16 -5.09 2.85 10.17
N LEU A 17 -5.48 1.58 10.05
CA LEU A 17 -4.58 0.52 9.61
C LEU A 17 -4.07 0.80 8.18
N ALA A 18 -4.94 1.19 7.25
CA ALA A 18 -4.53 1.54 5.89
C ALA A 18 -3.55 2.72 5.87
N VAL A 19 -3.79 3.74 6.70
CA VAL A 19 -2.87 4.88 6.87
C VAL A 19 -1.53 4.40 7.41
N ALA A 20 -1.53 3.59 8.48
CA ALA A 20 -0.31 3.06 9.08
C ALA A 20 0.50 2.23 8.07
N LEU A 21 -0.16 1.36 7.29
CA LEU A 21 0.51 0.55 6.27
C LEU A 21 1.10 1.39 5.14
N ALA A 22 0.42 2.46 4.71
CA ALA A 22 0.95 3.41 3.74
C ALA A 22 2.19 4.15 4.30
N LEU A 23 2.14 4.59 5.55
CA LEU A 23 3.28 5.22 6.22
C LEU A 23 4.46 4.27 6.42
N ILE A 24 4.19 3.01 6.79
CA ILE A 24 5.23 1.98 6.89
C ILE A 24 5.87 1.74 5.52
N THR A 25 5.07 1.71 4.45
CA THR A 25 5.61 1.56 3.09
C THR A 25 6.50 2.75 2.70
N ALA A 26 6.05 3.98 2.97
CA ALA A 26 6.86 5.18 2.76
C ALA A 26 8.17 5.11 3.57
N PHE A 27 8.09 4.67 4.81
CA PHE A 27 9.25 4.51 5.67
C PHE A 27 10.20 3.41 5.18
N SER A 28 9.70 2.29 4.67
CA SER A 28 10.53 1.24 4.05
C SER A 28 11.33 1.79 2.87
N TYR A 29 10.72 2.62 2.02
CA TYR A 29 11.44 3.28 0.93
C TYR A 29 12.51 4.27 1.43
N LEU A 30 12.28 4.99 2.53
CA LEU A 30 13.32 5.83 3.13
C LEU A 30 14.48 5.00 3.71
N LEU A 31 14.19 3.87 4.34
CA LEU A 31 15.22 2.97 4.84
C LEU A 31 16.04 2.32 3.72
N MET A 32 15.41 2.03 2.58
CA MET A 32 16.10 1.63 1.35
C MET A 32 17.03 2.74 0.85
N ALA A 33 16.53 3.98 0.79
CA ALA A 33 17.34 5.12 0.35
C ALA A 33 18.55 5.42 1.25
N TRP A 34 18.49 5.04 2.52
CA TRP A 34 19.61 5.15 3.47
C TRP A 34 20.47 3.89 3.57
N ASP A 35 20.26 2.90 2.70
CA ASP A 35 20.97 1.61 2.70
C ASP A 35 20.86 0.83 4.03
N VAL A 36 19.85 1.15 4.84
CA VAL A 36 19.53 0.41 6.08
C VAL A 36 18.78 -0.87 5.73
N LEU A 37 17.93 -0.80 4.69
CA LEU A 37 17.12 -1.91 4.20
C LEU A 37 17.66 -2.34 2.83
N GLY A 38 18.76 -3.09 2.84
CA GLY A 38 19.51 -3.44 1.63
C GLY A 38 18.65 -4.12 0.56
N ILE A 39 18.88 -3.73 -0.70
CA ILE A 39 18.13 -4.17 -1.89
C ILE A 39 18.94 -5.16 -2.74
N GLY A 40 19.61 -6.11 -2.08
CA GLY A 40 20.38 -7.15 -2.75
C GLY A 40 21.68 -6.64 -3.35
N ASP A 41 21.94 -7.00 -4.61
CA ASP A 41 23.16 -6.70 -5.36
C ASP A 41 23.08 -5.41 -6.20
N LEU A 42 22.02 -4.62 -6.02
CA LEU A 42 21.88 -3.35 -6.72
C LEU A 42 22.97 -2.37 -6.25
N ARG A 43 23.73 -1.85 -7.23
CA ARG A 43 24.65 -0.74 -6.98
C ARG A 43 23.82 0.53 -6.74
N PRO A 44 24.28 1.50 -5.92
CA PRO A 44 23.55 2.74 -5.65
C PRO A 44 23.14 3.52 -6.92
N GLU A 45 23.90 3.35 -8.00
CA GLU A 45 23.64 3.92 -9.33
C GLU A 45 22.46 3.24 -10.06
N GLU A 46 22.24 1.95 -9.80
CA GLU A 46 21.17 1.11 -10.37
C GLU A 46 19.89 1.11 -9.52
N GLU A 47 19.97 1.46 -8.23
CA GLU A 47 18.83 1.53 -7.31
C GLU A 47 17.77 2.57 -7.73
N GLY A 48 18.09 3.46 -8.67
CA GLY A 48 17.16 4.46 -9.16
C GLY A 48 16.67 5.35 -8.03
N GLY A 49 17.58 5.90 -7.21
CA GLY A 49 17.25 6.61 -5.95
C GLY A 49 16.17 7.69 -6.07
N ALA A 50 16.03 8.33 -7.24
CA ALA A 50 14.92 9.25 -7.50
C ALA A 50 13.53 8.57 -7.44
N ILE A 51 13.42 7.35 -7.96
CA ILE A 51 12.20 6.53 -7.94
C ILE A 51 11.85 6.13 -6.51
N VAL A 52 12.85 5.75 -5.71
CA VAL A 52 12.68 5.40 -4.29
C VAL A 52 12.11 6.59 -3.50
N PHE A 53 12.65 7.79 -3.72
CA PHE A 53 12.15 9.02 -3.08
C PHE A 53 10.74 9.39 -3.53
N VAL A 54 10.46 9.31 -4.83
CA VAL A 54 9.11 9.55 -5.38
C VAL A 54 8.11 8.55 -4.81
N ALA A 55 8.48 7.28 -4.67
CA ALA A 55 7.64 6.28 -4.02
C ALA A 55 7.36 6.64 -2.55
N ALA A 56 8.39 6.98 -1.77
CA ALA A 56 8.23 7.38 -0.37
C ALA A 56 7.25 8.55 -0.21
N VAL A 57 7.42 9.62 -1.01
CA VAL A 57 6.54 10.80 -0.98
C VAL A 57 5.12 10.43 -1.44
N SER A 58 4.97 9.59 -2.47
CA SER A 58 3.67 9.16 -2.98
C SER A 58 2.89 8.36 -1.94
N TYR A 59 3.54 7.44 -1.22
CA TYR A 59 2.90 6.67 -0.15
C TYR A 59 2.58 7.54 1.07
N LEU A 60 3.40 8.55 1.38
CA LEU A 60 3.10 9.52 2.43
C LEU A 60 1.84 10.34 2.10
N ILE A 61 1.80 10.95 0.92
CA ILE A 61 0.66 11.74 0.46
C ILE A 61 -0.59 10.85 0.31
N GLY A 62 -0.45 9.68 -0.31
CA GLY A 62 -1.52 8.70 -0.47
C GLY A 62 -2.08 8.23 0.87
N GLY A 63 -1.22 7.96 1.86
CA GLY A 63 -1.61 7.63 3.23
C GLY A 63 -2.46 8.72 3.87
N LEU A 64 -2.09 10.00 3.71
CA LEU A 64 -2.88 11.12 4.20
C LEU A 64 -4.22 11.25 3.45
N LEU A 65 -4.25 11.00 2.14
CA LEU A 65 -5.46 11.05 1.32
C LEU A 65 -6.49 9.97 1.70
N ILE A 66 -6.07 8.85 2.29
CA ILE A 66 -7.00 7.83 2.82
C ILE A 66 -7.92 8.43 3.89
N LEU A 67 -7.44 9.39 4.69
CA LEU A 67 -8.20 10.08 5.74
C LEU A 67 -9.35 10.93 5.19
N ALA A 68 -9.30 11.34 3.92
CA ALA A 68 -10.38 12.10 3.28
C ALA A 68 -11.67 11.27 3.06
N ARG A 69 -11.61 9.96 3.31
CA ARG A 69 -12.73 9.01 3.22
C ARG A 69 -13.48 8.99 1.89
N ARG A 70 -12.81 9.36 0.80
CA ARG A 70 -13.40 9.32 -0.55
C ARG A 70 -13.06 8.01 -1.23
N ARG A 71 -14.08 7.23 -1.58
CA ARG A 71 -13.93 5.93 -2.23
C ARG A 71 -13.05 5.96 -3.48
N TRP A 72 -13.17 6.99 -4.32
CA TRP A 72 -12.34 7.16 -5.51
C TRP A 72 -10.84 7.27 -5.19
N LEU A 73 -10.47 7.92 -4.08
CA LEU A 73 -9.07 8.01 -3.66
C LEU A 73 -8.53 6.64 -3.26
N TRP A 74 -9.33 5.82 -2.59
CA TRP A 74 -8.94 4.45 -2.24
C TRP A 74 -8.76 3.57 -3.48
N ILE A 75 -9.64 3.69 -4.47
CA ILE A 75 -9.54 2.95 -5.74
C ILE A 75 -8.25 3.34 -6.47
N VAL A 76 -8.01 4.64 -6.63
CA VAL A 76 -6.77 5.12 -7.28
C VAL A 76 -5.55 4.66 -6.52
N GLY A 77 -5.55 4.75 -5.18
CA GLY A 77 -4.46 4.28 -4.33
C GLY A 77 -4.18 2.78 -4.49
N ALA A 78 -5.22 1.95 -4.52
CA ALA A 78 -5.11 0.51 -4.75
C ALA A 78 -4.51 0.20 -6.13
N VAL A 79 -5.04 0.85 -7.18
CA VAL A 79 -4.52 0.68 -8.55
C VAL A 79 -3.04 1.07 -8.64
N VAL A 80 -2.66 2.22 -8.10
CA VAL A 80 -1.26 2.68 -8.12
C VAL A 80 -0.36 1.72 -7.31
N ASN A 81 -0.79 1.30 -6.12
CA ASN A 81 -0.04 0.37 -5.28
C ASN A 81 0.15 -0.99 -5.97
N ALA A 82 -0.89 -1.53 -6.61
CA ALA A 82 -0.80 -2.73 -7.43
C ALA A 82 0.18 -2.56 -8.61
N LEU A 83 0.11 -1.44 -9.33
CA LEU A 83 1.03 -1.15 -10.43
C LEU A 83 2.49 -1.07 -9.95
N VAL A 84 2.76 -0.44 -8.80
CA VAL A 84 4.11 -0.39 -8.21
C VAL A 84 4.64 -1.79 -7.89
N MET A 85 3.78 -2.68 -7.36
CA MET A 85 4.17 -4.08 -7.13
C MET A 85 4.45 -4.82 -8.44
N ILE A 86 3.61 -4.66 -9.46
CA ILE A 86 3.77 -5.28 -10.77
C ILE A 86 5.06 -4.80 -11.45
N PHE A 87 5.30 -3.49 -11.48
CA PHE A 87 6.50 -2.92 -12.08
C PHE A 87 7.76 -3.41 -11.39
N PHE A 88 7.76 -3.49 -10.06
CA PHE A 88 8.88 -4.05 -9.32
C PHE A 88 9.14 -5.51 -9.71
N PHE A 89 8.09 -6.34 -9.78
CA PHE A 89 8.24 -7.73 -10.19
C PHE A 89 8.75 -7.85 -11.64
N MET A 90 8.16 -7.11 -12.58
CA MET A 90 8.59 -7.13 -13.98
C MET A 90 10.03 -6.66 -14.19
N MET A 91 10.47 -5.66 -13.41
CA MET A 91 11.82 -5.10 -13.48
C MET A 91 12.88 -6.06 -12.90
N TYR A 92 12.52 -6.85 -11.89
CA TYR A 92 13.48 -7.66 -11.13
C TYR A 92 13.22 -9.17 -11.18
N GLN A 93 12.31 -9.67 -12.02
CA GLN A 93 12.01 -11.11 -12.16
C GLN A 93 13.24 -11.96 -12.46
N ASP A 94 14.19 -11.43 -13.24
CA ASP A 94 15.45 -12.11 -13.57
C ASP A 94 16.56 -11.91 -12.52
N ARG A 95 16.29 -11.13 -11.46
CA ARG A 95 17.21 -10.81 -10.36
C ARG A 95 16.62 -11.26 -9.01
N PRO A 96 16.62 -12.57 -8.68
CA PRO A 96 16.04 -13.08 -7.44
C PRO A 96 16.70 -12.50 -6.18
N ALA A 97 17.98 -12.12 -6.24
CA ALA A 97 18.69 -11.47 -5.14
C ALA A 97 18.01 -10.15 -4.70
N VAL A 98 17.43 -9.41 -5.65
CA VAL A 98 16.68 -8.16 -5.40
C VAL A 98 15.28 -8.46 -4.88
N LEU A 99 14.57 -9.39 -5.52
CA LEU A 99 13.19 -9.75 -5.13
C LEU A 99 13.11 -10.29 -3.70
N PHE A 100 14.04 -11.17 -3.34
CA PHE A 100 14.10 -11.82 -2.03
C PHE A 100 15.01 -11.09 -1.04
N SER A 101 15.49 -9.89 -1.39
CA SER A 101 16.23 -9.04 -0.46
C SER A 101 15.35 -8.64 0.73
N PRO A 102 15.95 -8.27 1.89
CA PRO A 102 15.21 -7.72 3.02
C PRO A 102 14.34 -6.52 2.61
N GLY A 103 14.88 -5.62 1.78
CA GLY A 103 14.13 -4.49 1.24
C GLY A 103 12.96 -4.90 0.35
N GLY A 104 13.22 -5.78 -0.62
CA GLY A 104 12.21 -6.30 -1.52
C GLY A 104 11.05 -6.95 -0.76
N LEU A 105 11.36 -7.92 0.11
CA LEU A 105 10.33 -8.66 0.86
C LEU A 105 9.55 -7.78 1.83
N ALA A 106 10.24 -6.95 2.62
CA ALA A 106 9.57 -6.13 3.63
C ALA A 106 8.63 -5.11 2.97
N SER A 107 9.10 -4.40 1.94
CA SER A 107 8.26 -3.43 1.23
C SER A 107 7.07 -4.09 0.54
N LYS A 108 7.25 -5.25 -0.12
CA LYS A 108 6.15 -5.94 -0.81
C LYS A 108 5.15 -6.57 0.14
N ALA A 109 5.59 -7.09 1.28
CA ALA A 109 4.69 -7.60 2.31
C ALA A 109 3.74 -6.50 2.82
N VAL A 110 4.28 -5.31 3.11
CA VAL A 110 3.47 -4.18 3.59
C VAL A 110 2.56 -3.65 2.48
N GLN A 111 3.04 -3.54 1.24
CA GLN A 111 2.23 -3.13 0.09
C GLN A 111 1.07 -4.09 -0.18
N LEU A 112 1.28 -5.40 -0.01
CA LEU A 112 0.24 -6.41 -0.18
C LEU A 112 -0.83 -6.32 0.93
N LEU A 113 -0.42 -6.08 2.17
CA LEU A 113 -1.36 -5.82 3.27
C LEU A 113 -2.14 -4.51 3.05
N LEU A 114 -1.49 -3.46 2.56
CA LEU A 114 -2.14 -2.21 2.22
C LEU A 114 -3.18 -2.41 1.12
N GLU A 115 -2.83 -3.14 0.06
CA GLU A 115 -3.73 -3.47 -1.04
C GLU A 115 -4.98 -4.19 -0.54
N ALA A 116 -4.80 -5.25 0.25
CA ALA A 116 -5.90 -6.00 0.83
C ALA A 116 -6.80 -5.11 1.71
N THR A 117 -6.19 -4.20 2.47
CA THR A 117 -6.91 -3.26 3.35
C THR A 117 -7.73 -2.24 2.53
N LEU A 118 -7.17 -1.70 1.45
CA LEU A 118 -7.88 -0.79 0.55
C LEU A 118 -9.04 -1.49 -0.15
N ILE A 119 -8.83 -2.71 -0.67
CA ILE A 119 -9.89 -3.52 -1.27
C ILE A 119 -11.02 -3.76 -0.26
N TYR A 120 -10.68 -4.13 0.98
CA TYR A 120 -11.67 -4.31 2.04
C TYR A 120 -12.48 -3.02 2.29
N LEU A 121 -11.83 -1.86 2.35
CA LEU A 121 -12.51 -0.57 2.53
C LEU A 121 -13.44 -0.25 1.36
N ILE A 122 -12.97 -0.43 0.12
CA ILE A 122 -13.74 -0.17 -1.12
C ILE A 122 -14.97 -1.07 -1.19
N VAL A 123 -14.80 -2.37 -0.93
CA VAL A 123 -15.88 -3.33 -0.93
C VAL A 123 -16.86 -2.97 0.19
N THR A 124 -16.41 -2.86 1.43
CA THR A 124 -17.30 -2.57 2.57
C THR A 124 -18.12 -1.28 2.37
N ASP A 125 -17.49 -0.23 1.83
CA ASP A 125 -18.17 1.03 1.50
C ASP A 125 -19.25 0.84 0.43
N TRP A 126 -18.96 0.11 -0.63
CA TRP A 126 -19.94 -0.22 -1.67
C TRP A 126 -21.15 -0.99 -1.16
N TRP A 127 -20.92 -1.98 -0.29
CA TRP A 127 -22.00 -2.76 0.33
C TRP A 127 -22.87 -1.91 1.28
N ARG A 128 -22.31 -0.85 1.88
CA ARG A 128 -23.08 0.11 2.68
C ARG A 128 -23.93 1.03 1.81
N ALA A 129 -23.35 1.57 0.74
CA ALA A 129 -24.06 2.43 -0.20
C ALA A 129 -25.27 1.72 -0.82
N ARG A 130 -25.11 0.45 -1.25
CA ARG A 130 -26.20 -0.36 -1.83
C ARG A 130 -27.35 -0.65 -0.86
N ARG A 131 -27.07 -0.79 0.44
CA ARG A 131 -28.11 -1.05 1.45
C ARG A 131 -28.95 0.18 1.76
N GLN A 132 -28.44 1.38 1.52
CA GLN A 132 -29.16 2.63 1.78
C GLN A 132 -30.05 3.06 0.62
N SER A 133 -29.78 2.57 -0.61
CA SER A 133 -30.58 2.86 -1.80
C SER A 133 -31.62 1.78 -2.14
N GLY A 134 -31.69 0.70 -1.35
CA GLY A 134 -32.65 -0.40 -1.51
C GLY A 134 -33.70 -0.49 -0.39
N GLY A 135 -33.88 0.56 0.41
CA GLY A 135 -34.94 0.70 1.41
C GLY A 135 -35.70 1.99 1.18
#